data_AF-A0A2T5Q458-F1
#
_entry.id   AF-A0A2T5Q458-F1
#
_cell.length_a   1.000
_cell.length_b   1.000
_cell.length_c   1.000
_cell.angle_alpha   90.00
_cell.angle_beta   90.00
_cell.angle_gamma   90.00
#
_symmetry.space_group_name_H-M   'P 1'
#
loop_
_entity.id
_entity.type
_entity.pdbx_description
1 polymer ?
#
loop_
_entity_poly.entity_id
_entity_poly.type
_entity_poly.pdbx_seq_one_letter_code
_entity_poly.pdbx_strand_id
1 'polypeptide(L)' 'MKNQLLKAIAEMPSSAAYYMGQRDGYACKIKDVLNAIPVESVRANDSVLKELYWWLDMYNDSFAREMGWV' A
#
# COMPACT_ATOMS: atom_id res chain seq x y z
N MET A 1 12.50 -3.96 -21.69
CA MET A 1 11.72 -4.05 -20.43
C MET A 1 12.52 -4.60 -19.25
N LYS A 2 13.12 -5.81 -19.29
CA LYS A 2 13.89 -6.35 -18.14
C LYS A 2 14.96 -5.40 -17.58
N ASN A 3 15.77 -4.78 -18.44
CA ASN A 3 16.83 -3.86 -18.01
C ASN A 3 16.30 -2.55 -17.41
N GLN A 4 15.12 -2.08 -17.84
CA GLN A 4 14.51 -0.87 -17.30
C GLN A 4 13.85 -1.12 -15.94
N LEU A 5 13.24 -2.28 -15.75
CA LEU A 5 12.69 -2.69 -14.45
C LEU A 5 13.80 -2.86 -13.40
N LEU A 6 14.88 -3.57 -13.76
CA LEU A 6 16.03 -3.75 -12.86
C LEU A 6 16.69 -2.43 -12.50
N LYS A 7 16.79 -1.51 -13.46
CA LYS A 7 17.32 -0.16 -13.23
C LYS A 7 16.43 0.63 -12.27
N ALA A 8 15.11 0.61 -12.46
CA ALA A 8 14.16 1.26 -11.56
C ALA A 8 14.22 0.70 -10.12
N ILE A 9 14.45 -0.60 -9.95
CA ILE A 9 14.65 -1.21 -8.63
C ILE A 9 15.98 -0.76 -8.01
N ALA A 10 17.06 -0.72 -8.80
CA ALA A 10 18.38 -0.33 -8.31
C ALA A 10 18.47 1.16 -7.94
N GLU A 11 17.70 2.01 -8.60
CA GLU A 11 17.69 3.47 -8.38
C GLU A 11 16.66 3.91 -7.33
N MET A 12 15.80 3.00 -6.85
CA MET A 12 14.81 3.31 -5.83
C MET A 12 15.48 3.64 -4.48
N PRO A 13 15.19 4.79 -3.87
CA PRO A 13 15.66 5.12 -2.53
C PRO A 13 15.21 4.07 -1.51
N SER A 14 16.06 3.75 -0.52
CA SER A 14 15.69 2.81 0.54
C SER A 14 14.49 3.29 1.36
N SER A 15 14.30 4.61 1.50
CA SER A 15 13.11 5.22 2.11
C SER A 15 11.85 4.94 1.29
N ALA A 16 11.90 5.06 -0.03
CA ALA A 16 10.81 4.69 -0.92
C ALA A 16 10.48 3.18 -0.81
N ALA A 17 11.50 2.31 -0.79
CA ALA A 17 11.30 0.88 -0.61
C ALA A 17 10.61 0.53 0.73
N TYR A 18 10.92 1.25 1.81
CA TYR A 18 10.23 1.10 3.09
C TYR A 18 8.74 1.43 2.97
N TYR A 19 8.38 2.58 2.40
CA TYR A 19 6.98 2.99 2.25
C TYR A 19 6.20 2.10 1.27
N MET A 20 6.85 1.63 0.21
CA MET A 20 6.29 0.61 -0.68
C MET A 20 5.93 -0.66 0.10
N GLY A 21 6.84 -1.16 0.94
CA GLY A 21 6.58 -2.33 1.78
C GLY A 21 5.44 -2.12 2.77
N GLN A 22 5.34 -0.94 3.40
CA GLN A 22 4.20 -0.61 4.27
C GLN A 22 2.89 -0.59 3.48
N ARG A 23 2.84 0.12 2.35
CA ARG A 23 1.67 0.18 1.46
C ARG A 23 1.21 -1.24 1.08
N ASP A 24 2.11 -2.08 0.59
CA ASP A 24 1.78 -3.44 0.20
C ASP A 24 1.29 -4.27 1.40
N GLY A 25 1.85 -4.05 2.59
CA GLY A 25 1.37 -4.64 3.84
C GLY A 25 -0.07 -4.26 4.21
N TYR A 26 -0.45 -3.00 4.05
CA TYR A 26 -1.84 -2.56 4.28
C TYR A 26 -2.79 -3.07 3.21
N ALA A 27 -2.37 -3.16 1.95
CA ALA A 27 -3.16 -3.79 0.89
C ALA A 27 -3.47 -5.27 1.21
N CYS A 28 -2.50 -6.01 1.74
CA CYS A 28 -2.71 -7.37 2.23
C CYS A 28 -3.69 -7.41 3.41
N LYS A 29 -3.54 -6.55 4.41
CA LYS A 29 -4.47 -6.49 5.56
C LYS A 29 -5.92 -6.21 5.12
N ILE A 30 -6.13 -5.28 4.19
CA ILE A 30 -7.46 -4.99 3.63
C ILE A 30 -8.03 -6.24 2.97
N LYS A 31 -7.23 -6.91 2.13
CA LYS A 31 -7.63 -8.15 1.47
C LYS A 31 -7.99 -9.25 2.48
N ASP A 32 -7.20 -9.40 3.54
CA ASP A 32 -7.45 -10.39 4.58
C ASP A 32 -8.76 -10.12 5.33
N VAL A 33 -9.03 -8.86 5.68
CA VAL A 33 -10.31 -8.46 6.29
C VAL A 33 -11.48 -8.77 5.35
N LEU A 34 -11.39 -8.35 4.09
CA LEU A 34 -12.46 -8.58 3.10
C LEU A 34 -12.70 -10.07 2.81
N ASN A 35 -11.66 -10.91 2.88
CA ASN A 35 -11.80 -12.35 2.70
C ASN A 35 -12.32 -13.06 3.95
N ALA A 36 -12.13 -12.48 5.13
CA ALA A 36 -12.55 -13.08 6.40
C ALA A 36 -14.01 -12.78 6.76
N ILE A 37 -14.57 -11.66 6.26
CA ILE A 37 -15.93 -11.23 6.61
C ILE A 37 -16.95 -11.58 5.51
N PRO A 38 -18.19 -11.96 5.89
CA PRO A 38 -19.30 -12.01 4.95
C PRO A 38 -19.60 -10.65 4.33
N VAL A 39 -20.14 -10.62 3.10
CA VAL A 39 -20.42 -9.37 2.35
C VAL A 39 -21.38 -8.46 3.12
N GLU A 40 -22.38 -9.04 3.78
CA GLU A 40 -23.35 -8.34 4.63
C GLU A 40 -22.70 -7.63 5.84
N SER A 41 -21.54 -8.13 6.29
CA SER A 41 -20.80 -7.61 7.43
C SER A 41 -19.81 -6.50 7.06
N VAL A 42 -19.67 -6.15 5.78
CA VAL A 42 -18.76 -5.09 5.31
C VAL A 42 -19.10 -3.75 5.96
N ARG A 43 -20.39 -3.40 6.06
CA ARG A 43 -20.81 -2.14 6.72
C ARG A 43 -20.44 -2.09 8.21
N ALA A 44 -20.50 -3.22 8.91
CA ALA A 44 -20.13 -3.28 10.32
C ALA A 44 -18.61 -3.10 10.52
N ASN A 45 -17.81 -3.33 9.47
CA ASN A 45 -16.35 -3.18 9.46
C ASN A 45 -15.89 -1.91 8.73
N ASP A 46 -16.80 -0.99 8.40
CA ASP A 46 -16.50 0.21 7.60
C ASP A 46 -15.43 1.10 8.26
N SER A 47 -15.45 1.25 9.59
CA SER A 47 -14.43 2.03 10.31
C SER A 47 -13.03 1.41 10.20
N VAL A 48 -12.93 0.09 10.35
CA VAL A 48 -11.67 -0.65 10.24
C VAL A 48 -11.12 -0.56 8.82
N LEU A 49 -11.98 -0.76 7.81
CA LEU A 49 -11.58 -0.66 6.42
C LEU A 49 -11.11 0.76 6.09
N LYS A 50 -11.85 1.80 6.52
CA LYS A 50 -11.45 3.20 6.32
C LYS A 50 -10.09 3.53 6.93
N GLU A 51 -9.83 3.05 8.14
CA GLU A 51 -8.52 3.24 8.78
C GLU A 51 -7.41 2.57 7.96
N LEU A 52 -7.61 1.33 7.52
CA LEU A 52 -6.62 0.62 6.72
C LEU A 52 -6.37 1.29 5.36
N TYR A 53 -7.42 1.77 4.69
CA TYR A 53 -7.30 2.54 3.46
C TYR A 53 -6.59 3.88 3.68
N TRP A 54 -6.85 4.55 4.79
CA TRP A 54 -6.16 5.81 5.12
C TRP A 54 -4.66 5.60 5.30
N TRP A 55 -4.25 4.53 6.01
CA TRP A 55 -2.83 4.17 6.11
C TRP A 55 -2.23 3.80 4.74
N LEU A 56 -2.95 3.01 3.92
CA LEU A 56 -2.54 2.67 2.57
C LEU A 56 -2.22 3.92 1.74
N ASP A 57 -3.16 4.88 1.73
CA ASP A 57 -3.03 6.14 1.00
C ASP A 57 -1.85 6.97 1.52
N MET A 58 -1.74 7.13 2.85
CA MET A 58 -0.64 7.87 3.48
C MET A 58 0.74 7.29 3.12
N TYR A 59 0.89 5.97 3.13
CA TYR A 59 2.15 5.33 2.71
C TYR A 59 2.38 5.42 1.21
N ASN A 60 1.33 5.40 0.38
CA ASN A 60 1.45 5.60 -1.05
C ASN A 60 1.91 7.03 -1.39
N ASP A 61 1.38 8.03 -0.70
CA ASP A 61 1.80 9.43 -0.83
C ASP A 61 3.26 9.62 -0.39
N SER A 62 3.65 8.98 0.71
CA SER A 62 5.02 9.02 1.21
C SER A 62 5.98 8.35 0.22
N PHE A 63 5.61 7.19 -0.33
CA PHE A 63 6.36 6.52 -1.38
C PHE A 63 6.55 7.44 -2.60
N ALA A 64 5.48 8.04 -3.11
CA ALA A 64 5.53 8.90 -4.28
C ALA A 64 6.43 10.13 -4.05
N ARG A 65 6.39 10.71 -2.84
CA ARG A 65 7.28 11.80 -2.43
C ARG A 65 8.76 11.38 -2.41
N GLU A 66 9.08 10.23 -1.81
CA GLU A 66 10.47 9.73 -1.79
C GLU A 66 10.99 9.38 -3.20
N MET A 67 10.09 8.98 -4.10
CA MET A 67 10.42 8.76 -5.51
C MET A 67 10.55 10.07 -6.32
N GLY A 68 10.21 11.22 -5.75
CA GLY A 68 10.18 12.51 -6.44
C GLY A 68 9.12 12.60 -7.54
N TRP A 69 8.03 11.84 -7.41
CA TRP A 69 6.94 11.80 -8.40
C TRP A 69 5.85 12.84 -8.14
N VAL A 70 5.89 13.49 -6.98
CA VAL A 70 4.97 14.53 -6.51
C VAL A 70 5.75 15.68 -5.92
#